data_AF-A0A840SCB2-F1
#
_entry.id   AF-A0A840SCB2-F1
#
_cell.length_a   1.000
_cell.length_b   1.000
_cell.length_c   1.000
_cell.angle_alpha   90.00
_cell.angle_beta   90.00
_cell.angle_gamma   90.00
#
_symmetry.space_group_name_H-M   'P 1'
#
loop_
_entity.id
_entity.type
_entity.pdbx_description
1 polymer ?
#
loop_
_entity_poly.entity_id
_entity_poly.type
_entity_poly.pdbx_seq_one_letter_code
_entity_poly.pdbx_strand_id
1 'polypeptide(L)'
;MSDEIIEVPNEQLEFYKKQLIKLGFFAAIITVLFGLILLFCLISKNSYNQGLKERVNKILNENSIEASAETQLALPSALSATAAAWKLSGNNDVYAVIIRITTIYSSVPCIFTYNASEDEAVFVAFDGVSEKAERSIRQTGIANQISYWKKKIPGFMKEAIKEEVK
;
A
#
# COMPACT_ATOMS: atom_id res chain seq x y z
N MET A 1 -52.55 -36.45 16.36
CA MET A 1 -51.20 -36.05 16.76
C MET A 1 -51.37 -34.69 17.42
N SER A 2 -51.67 -34.71 18.72
CA SER A 2 -52.00 -33.52 19.50
C SER A 2 -50.72 -32.75 19.78
N ASP A 3 -50.65 -31.51 19.32
CA ASP A 3 -49.56 -30.60 19.65
C ASP A 3 -49.52 -30.41 21.17
N GLU A 4 -48.44 -30.88 21.78
CA GLU A 4 -48.16 -30.69 23.19
C GLU A 4 -47.80 -29.22 23.40
N ILE A 5 -48.72 -28.44 23.94
CA ILE A 5 -48.48 -27.03 24.27
C ILE A 5 -47.50 -27.03 25.46
N ILE A 6 -46.23 -26.82 25.16
CA ILE A 6 -45.19 -26.65 26.17
C ILE A 6 -45.41 -25.27 26.83
N GLU A 7 -46.08 -25.25 27.99
CA GLU A 7 -46.12 -24.06 28.84
C GLU A 7 -44.72 -23.78 29.40
N VAL A 8 -44.01 -22.84 28.78
CA VAL A 8 -42.72 -22.37 29.28
C VAL A 8 -42.95 -21.55 30.55
N PRO A 9 -42.36 -21.91 31.70
CA PRO A 9 -42.53 -21.16 32.94
C PRO A 9 -42.11 -19.70 32.77
N ASN A 10 -42.93 -18.76 33.26
CA ASN A 10 -42.74 -17.32 33.11
C ASN A 10 -41.34 -16.84 33.56
N GLU A 11 -40.75 -17.52 34.55
CA GLU A 11 -39.39 -17.26 35.05
C GLU A 11 -38.29 -17.59 34.03
N GLN A 12 -38.46 -18.68 33.25
CA GLN A 12 -37.54 -19.03 32.17
C GLN A 12 -37.65 -18.04 31.00
N LEU A 13 -38.87 -17.58 30.69
CA LEU A 13 -39.10 -16.58 29.65
C LEU A 13 -38.38 -15.25 29.97
N GLU A 14 -38.49 -14.78 31.22
CA GLU A 14 -37.79 -13.58 31.69
C GLU A 14 -36.26 -13.73 31.68
N PHE A 15 -35.76 -14.94 31.99
CA PHE A 15 -34.34 -15.26 31.88
C PHE A 15 -33.83 -15.19 30.42
N TYR A 16 -34.55 -15.81 29.47
CA TYR A 16 -34.19 -15.77 28.05
C TYR A 16 -34.25 -14.34 27.48
N LYS A 17 -35.26 -13.53 27.84
CA LYS A 17 -35.35 -12.12 27.45
C LYS A 17 -34.12 -11.33 27.91
N LYS A 18 -33.71 -11.49 29.18
CA LYS A 18 -32.51 -10.82 29.71
C LYS A 18 -31.24 -11.24 28.98
N GLN A 19 -31.10 -12.52 28.63
CA GLN A 19 -29.97 -12.99 27.84
C GLN A 19 -29.98 -12.43 26.42
N LEU A 20 -31.14 -12.39 25.75
CA LEU A 20 -31.31 -11.83 24.41
C LEU A 20 -30.94 -10.34 24.36
N ILE A 21 -31.33 -9.57 25.38
CA ILE A 21 -30.98 -8.15 25.50
C ILE A 21 -29.46 -7.98 25.67
N LYS A 22 -28.81 -8.79 26.52
CA LYS A 22 -27.35 -8.75 26.71
C LYS A 22 -26.60 -9.11 25.43
N LEU A 23 -27.07 -10.14 24.70
CA LEU A 23 -26.50 -10.55 23.42
C LEU A 23 -26.67 -9.45 22.37
N GLY A 24 -27.84 -8.80 22.31
CA GLY A 24 -28.11 -7.69 21.41
C GLY A 24 -27.19 -6.49 21.66
N PHE A 25 -26.98 -6.13 22.93
CA PHE A 25 -26.04 -5.07 23.29
C PHE A 25 -24.60 -5.43 22.89
N PHE A 26 -24.18 -6.67 23.13
CA PHE A 26 -22.86 -7.15 22.74
C PHE A 26 -22.66 -7.13 21.22
N ALA A 27 -23.64 -7.60 20.45
CA ALA A 27 -23.62 -7.56 18.98
C ALA A 27 -23.58 -6.12 18.44
N ALA A 28 -24.29 -5.20 19.08
CA ALA A 28 -24.25 -3.78 18.72
C ALA A 28 -22.85 -3.18 18.93
N ILE A 29 -22.18 -3.48 20.06
CA ILE A 29 -20.80 -3.05 20.31
C ILE A 29 -19.85 -3.58 19.24
N ILE A 30 -19.94 -4.87 18.90
CA ILE A 30 -19.09 -5.47 17.87
C ILE A 30 -19.28 -4.77 16.53
N THR A 31 -20.53 -4.50 16.15
CA THR A 31 -20.87 -3.82 14.89
C THR A 31 -20.26 -2.42 14.84
N VAL A 32 -20.35 -1.66 15.93
CA VAL A 32 -19.74 -0.33 16.05
C VAL A 32 -18.22 -0.39 15.94
N LEU A 33 -17.58 -1.32 16.65
CA LEU A 33 -16.12 -1.50 16.58
C LEU A 33 -15.67 -1.89 15.17
N PHE A 34 -16.40 -2.76 14.49
CA PHE A 34 -16.11 -3.14 13.12
C PHE A 34 -16.20 -1.93 12.17
N GLY A 35 -17.24 -1.10 12.33
CA GLY A 35 -17.37 0.16 11.58
C GLY A 35 -16.21 1.12 11.80
N LEU A 36 -15.75 1.26 13.05
CA LEU A 36 -14.58 2.06 13.42
C LEU A 36 -13.29 1.55 12.76
N ILE A 37 -13.08 0.23 12.74
CA ILE A 37 -11.90 -0.38 12.10
C ILE A 37 -11.91 -0.08 10.60
N LEU A 38 -13.05 -0.25 9.92
CA LEU A 38 -13.16 0.06 8.49
C LEU A 38 -12.83 1.53 8.21
N LEU A 39 -13.33 2.45 9.03
CA LEU A 39 -13.01 3.87 8.92
C LEU A 39 -11.51 4.13 9.06
N PHE A 40 -10.88 3.56 10.09
CA PHE A 40 -9.43 3.68 10.29
C PHE A 40 -8.63 3.07 9.15
N CYS A 41 -9.06 1.93 8.58
CA CYS A 41 -8.41 1.34 7.42
C CYS A 41 -8.41 2.29 6.20
N LEU A 42 -9.52 2.97 5.93
CA LEU A 42 -9.63 3.92 4.82
C LEU A 42 -8.73 5.14 5.04
N ILE A 43 -8.76 5.72 6.24
CA ILE A 43 -7.91 6.87 6.60
C ILE A 43 -6.43 6.48 6.52
N SER A 44 -6.07 5.31 7.07
CA SER A 44 -4.71 4.80 7.06
C SER A 44 -4.18 4.59 5.65
N LYS A 45 -5.01 4.02 4.74
CA LYS A 45 -4.64 3.85 3.33
C LYS A 45 -4.33 5.19 2.65
N ASN A 46 -5.20 6.19 2.86
CA ASN A 46 -5.00 7.51 2.25
C ASN A 46 -3.74 8.20 2.81
N SER A 47 -3.56 8.20 4.13
CA SER A 47 -2.38 8.76 4.79
C SER A 47 -1.09 8.06 4.34
N TYR A 48 -1.12 6.73 4.19
CA TYR A 48 0.01 5.95 3.69
C TYR A 48 0.39 6.36 2.26
N ASN A 49 -0.58 6.47 1.35
CA ASN A 49 -0.33 6.87 -0.02
C ASN A 49 0.20 8.31 -0.13
N GLN A 50 -0.35 9.23 0.66
CA GLN A 50 0.15 10.60 0.72
C GLN A 50 1.60 10.66 1.25
N GLY A 51 1.91 9.94 2.33
CA GLY A 51 3.27 9.88 2.85
C GLY A 51 4.28 9.26 1.88
N LEU A 52 3.86 8.26 1.08
CA LEU A 52 4.70 7.72 0.01
C LEU A 52 4.95 8.74 -1.10
N LYS A 53 3.90 9.46 -1.52
CA LYS A 53 4.00 10.53 -2.53
C LYS A 53 4.95 11.65 -2.08
N GLU A 54 4.85 12.08 -0.83
CA GLU A 54 5.73 13.08 -0.24
C GLU A 54 7.20 12.63 -0.22
N ARG A 55 7.46 11.37 0.12
CA ARG A 55 8.81 10.79 0.09
C ARG A 55 9.40 10.76 -1.31
N VAL A 56 8.60 10.36 -2.30
CA VAL A 56 9.02 10.39 -3.71
C VAL A 56 9.38 11.81 -4.13
N ASN A 57 8.49 12.78 -3.87
CA ASN A 57 8.75 14.18 -4.20
C ASN A 57 10.00 14.74 -3.52
N LYS A 58 10.19 14.41 -2.23
CA LYS A 58 11.38 14.81 -1.49
C LYS A 58 12.65 14.29 -2.17
N ILE A 59 12.68 13.01 -2.54
CA ILE A 59 13.86 12.39 -3.16
C ILE A 59 14.09 12.91 -4.57
N LEU A 60 13.04 13.16 -5.36
CA LEU A 60 13.18 13.80 -6.67
C LEU A 60 13.82 15.19 -6.52
N ASN A 61 13.35 16.00 -5.57
CA ASN A 61 13.90 17.33 -5.29
C ASN A 61 15.35 17.26 -4.79
N GLU A 62 15.68 16.34 -3.88
CA GLU A 62 17.04 16.13 -3.37
C GLU A 62 18.03 15.71 -4.47
N ASN A 63 17.54 15.07 -5.53
CA ASN A 63 18.32 14.65 -6.69
C ASN A 63 18.21 15.62 -7.88
N SER A 64 17.70 16.84 -7.66
CA SER A 64 17.55 17.89 -8.69
C SER A 64 16.72 17.46 -9.91
N ILE A 65 15.75 16.57 -9.71
CA ILE A 65 14.78 16.20 -10.74
C ILE A 65 13.59 17.14 -10.61
N GLU A 66 13.42 18.06 -11.56
CA GLU A 66 12.31 19.03 -11.62
C GLU A 66 10.99 18.37 -12.03
N ALA A 67 10.53 17.41 -11.23
CA ALA A 67 9.27 16.72 -11.42
C ALA A 67 8.64 16.33 -10.07
N SER A 68 7.31 16.28 -10.04
CA SER A 68 6.53 15.88 -8.87
C SER A 68 5.65 14.70 -9.21
N ALA A 69 5.55 13.73 -8.33
CA ALA A 69 4.53 12.69 -8.38
C ALA A 69 3.15 13.35 -8.33
N GLU A 70 2.25 12.97 -9.24
CA GLU A 70 0.89 13.51 -9.32
C GLU A 70 -0.15 12.42 -9.03
N THR A 71 -0.44 11.60 -10.04
CA THR A 71 -1.46 10.54 -10.02
C THR A 71 -0.79 9.21 -9.71
N GLN A 72 -1.33 8.48 -8.73
CA GLN A 72 -0.87 7.13 -8.41
C GLN A 72 -1.44 6.12 -9.42
N LEU A 73 -0.58 5.27 -9.98
CA LEU A 73 -1.00 4.18 -10.84
C LEU A 73 -1.37 2.96 -10.01
N ALA A 74 -2.43 2.27 -10.45
CA ALA A 74 -2.75 0.96 -9.93
C ALA A 74 -1.71 -0.04 -10.46
N LEU A 75 -0.94 -0.63 -9.53
CA LEU A 75 -0.03 -1.72 -9.87
C LEU A 75 -0.76 -3.06 -9.72
N PRO A 76 -0.31 -4.12 -10.43
CA PRO A 76 -0.82 -5.47 -10.23
C PRO A 76 -0.80 -5.87 -8.75
N SER A 77 -1.83 -6.57 -8.29
CA SER A 77 -2.03 -6.94 -6.87
C SER A 77 -0.82 -7.64 -6.24
N ALA A 78 -0.05 -8.41 -7.03
CA ALA A 78 1.14 -9.09 -6.54
C ALA A 78 2.29 -8.14 -6.16
N LEU A 79 2.29 -6.91 -6.68
CA LEU A 79 3.34 -5.91 -6.46
C LEU A 79 2.91 -4.78 -5.52
N SER A 80 1.60 -4.57 -5.33
CA SER A 80 1.08 -3.43 -4.54
C SER A 80 1.52 -3.41 -3.08
N ALA A 81 1.97 -4.55 -2.53
CA ALA A 81 2.51 -4.64 -1.17
C ALA A 81 3.97 -4.13 -1.07
N THR A 82 4.73 -4.23 -2.16
CA THR A 82 6.18 -3.95 -2.19
C THR A 82 6.55 -2.76 -3.06
N ALA A 83 5.64 -2.31 -3.92
CA ALA A 83 5.86 -1.24 -4.88
C ALA A 83 4.64 -0.32 -4.99
N ALA A 84 4.91 0.93 -5.36
CA ALA A 84 3.90 1.89 -5.77
C ALA A 84 4.48 2.77 -6.88
N ALA A 85 3.62 3.25 -7.77
CA ALA A 85 4.03 4.05 -8.91
C ALA A 85 3.17 5.30 -9.05
N TRP A 86 3.78 6.38 -9.54
CA TRP A 86 3.11 7.65 -9.81
C TRP A 86 3.54 8.19 -11.15
N LYS A 87 2.61 8.85 -11.84
CA LYS A 87 2.93 9.69 -12.99
C LYS A 87 3.66 10.94 -12.52
N LEU A 88 4.69 11.36 -13.25
CA LEU A 88 5.44 12.58 -12.95
C LEU A 88 4.89 13.79 -13.71
N SER A 89 4.90 14.95 -13.06
CA SER A 89 4.58 16.23 -13.67
C SER A 89 5.60 16.59 -14.76
N GLY A 90 5.16 17.25 -15.82
CA GLY A 90 6.05 17.80 -16.86
C GLY A 90 6.45 16.83 -17.97
N ASN A 91 6.25 15.51 -17.80
CA ASN A 91 6.40 14.54 -18.88
C ASN A 91 5.40 13.39 -18.75
N ASN A 92 4.54 13.22 -19.75
CA ASN A 92 3.48 12.21 -19.74
C ASN A 92 3.98 10.78 -19.76
N ASP A 93 5.21 10.54 -20.23
CA ASP A 93 5.78 9.21 -20.37
C ASP A 93 6.71 8.84 -19.22
N VAL A 94 6.88 9.71 -18.21
CA VAL A 94 7.79 9.46 -17.10
C VAL A 94 7.01 9.22 -15.82
N TYR A 95 7.43 8.17 -15.11
CA TYR A 95 6.80 7.67 -13.91
C TYR A 95 7.86 7.53 -12.82
N ALA A 96 7.49 7.77 -11.56
CA ALA A 96 8.29 7.37 -10.42
C ALA A 96 7.76 6.05 -9.86
N VAL A 97 8.66 5.15 -9.51
CA VAL A 97 8.35 3.86 -8.91
C VAL A 97 9.16 3.73 -7.62
N ILE A 98 8.47 3.56 -6.50
CA ILE A 98 9.10 3.17 -5.24
C ILE A 98 9.00 1.66 -5.08
N ILE A 99 10.12 1.00 -4.78
CA ILE A 99 10.19 -0.45 -4.55
C ILE A 99 10.95 -0.70 -3.26
N ARG A 100 10.36 -1.49 -2.37
CA ARG A 100 11.07 -2.01 -1.20
C ARG A 100 12.01 -3.14 -1.62
N ILE A 101 13.31 -2.91 -1.50
CA ILE A 101 14.34 -3.92 -1.74
C ILE A 101 14.82 -4.46 -0.40
N THR A 102 14.70 -5.77 -0.21
CA THR A 102 15.26 -6.45 0.97
C THR A 102 16.78 -6.45 0.88
N THR A 103 17.43 -5.84 1.86
CA THR A 103 18.87 -5.87 2.05
C THR A 103 19.22 -6.76 3.24
N ILE A 104 20.52 -7.04 3.44
CA ILE A 104 20.98 -7.79 4.61
C ILE A 104 20.75 -7.06 5.95
N TYR A 105 20.52 -5.75 5.93
CA TYR A 105 20.35 -4.93 7.13
C TYR A 105 18.89 -4.54 7.39
N SER A 106 18.07 -4.40 6.34
CA SER A 106 16.62 -4.18 6.40
C SER A 106 16.01 -4.09 5.00
N SER A 107 14.68 -4.06 4.91
CA SER A 107 14.00 -3.62 3.70
C SER A 107 14.16 -2.11 3.52
N VAL A 108 14.78 -1.69 2.42
CA VAL A 108 15.01 -0.27 2.11
C VAL A 108 14.18 0.14 0.90
N PRO A 109 13.39 1.22 0.97
CA PRO A 109 12.69 1.74 -0.20
C PRO A 109 13.68 2.37 -1.17
N CYS A 110 13.55 2.00 -2.44
CA CYS A 110 14.36 2.46 -3.55
C CYS A 110 13.46 3.18 -4.53
N ILE A 111 13.89 4.34 -5.01
CA ILE A 111 13.14 5.13 -5.98
C ILE A 111 13.80 5.00 -7.34
N PHE A 112 12.96 4.72 -8.33
CA PHE A 112 13.31 4.63 -9.73
C PHE A 112 12.46 5.62 -10.52
N THR A 113 13.01 6.15 -11.60
CA THR A 113 12.24 6.76 -12.69
C THR A 113 12.08 5.74 -13.80
N TYR A 114 10.93 5.72 -14.46
CA TYR A 114 10.66 4.89 -15.62
C TYR A 114 10.16 5.76 -16.76
N ASN A 115 10.83 5.69 -17.91
CA ASN A 115 10.43 6.36 -19.14
C ASN A 115 9.77 5.34 -20.08
N ALA A 116 8.47 5.48 -20.29
CA ALA A 116 7.69 4.57 -21.14
C ALA A 116 8.06 4.66 -22.62
N SER A 117 8.53 5.83 -23.08
CA SER A 117 8.94 6.03 -24.47
C SER A 117 10.28 5.35 -24.78
N GLU A 118 11.18 5.28 -23.80
CA GLU A 118 12.51 4.64 -23.94
C GLU A 118 12.55 3.20 -23.41
N ASP A 119 11.46 2.75 -22.78
CA ASP A 119 11.37 1.45 -22.09
C ASP A 119 12.47 1.24 -21.02
N GLU A 120 12.95 2.35 -20.43
CA GLU A 120 14.07 2.35 -19.50
C GLU A 120 13.65 2.77 -18.10
N ALA A 121 14.08 2.00 -17.11
CA ALA A 121 14.01 2.38 -15.71
C ALA A 121 15.39 2.76 -15.18
N VAL A 122 15.50 3.91 -14.52
CA VAL A 122 16.73 4.45 -13.93
C VAL A 122 16.60 4.48 -12.41
N PHE A 123 17.63 4.04 -11.70
CA PHE A 123 17.68 4.16 -10.25
C PHE A 123 18.04 5.60 -9.86
N VAL A 124 17.28 6.19 -8.94
CA VAL A 124 17.52 7.52 -8.42
C VAL A 124 18.28 7.44 -7.09
N ALA A 125 17.60 7.00 -6.03
CA ALA A 125 18.17 6.98 -4.69
C ALA A 125 17.45 5.99 -3.76
N PHE A 126 18.02 5.79 -2.56
CA PHE A 126 17.37 5.12 -1.45
C PHE A 126 16.60 6.13 -0.60
N ASP A 127 15.39 5.80 -0.14
CA ASP A 127 14.63 6.64 0.79
C ASP A 127 15.08 6.41 2.24
N GLY A 128 15.30 7.49 2.98
CA GLY A 128 15.57 7.46 4.42
C GLY A 128 16.94 6.91 4.82
N VAL A 129 17.88 6.84 3.87
CA VAL A 129 19.25 6.33 4.10
C VAL A 129 20.23 7.50 4.03
N SER A 130 21.11 7.61 5.03
CA SER A 130 22.20 8.60 4.98
C SER A 130 23.24 8.22 3.91
N GLU A 131 23.95 9.18 3.34
CA GLU A 131 24.98 8.90 2.33
C GLU A 131 26.02 7.85 2.75
N LYS A 132 26.36 7.81 4.04
CA LYS A 132 27.29 6.82 4.60
C LYS A 132 26.69 5.42 4.57
N ALA A 133 25.42 5.29 4.95
CA ALA A 133 24.70 4.04 4.91
C ALA A 133 24.43 3.60 3.46
N GLU A 134 24.13 4.54 2.55
CA GLU A 134 23.97 4.26 1.13
C GLU A 134 25.25 3.69 0.53
N ARG A 135 26.42 4.30 0.83
CA ARG A 135 27.72 3.77 0.39
C ARG A 135 27.95 2.35 0.87
N SER A 136 27.64 2.05 2.12
CA SER A 136 27.75 0.70 2.67
C SER A 136 26.77 -0.28 2.01
N ILE A 137 25.52 0.11 1.81
CA ILE A 137 24.50 -0.70 1.13
C ILE A 137 24.92 -1.03 -0.30
N ARG A 138 25.46 -0.05 -1.04
CA ARG A 138 25.98 -0.27 -2.41
C ARG A 138 27.10 -1.29 -2.48
N GLN A 139 27.94 -1.39 -1.44
CA GLN A 139 29.04 -2.35 -1.35
C GLN A 139 28.58 -3.79 -1.05
N THR A 140 27.33 -4.01 -0.60
CA THR A 140 26.82 -5.32 -0.16
C THR A 140 26.13 -6.15 -1.25
N GLY A 141 26.36 -5.85 -2.52
CA GLY A 141 25.78 -6.63 -3.63
C GLY A 141 24.34 -6.24 -4.02
N ILE A 142 23.81 -5.13 -3.47
CA ILE A 142 22.50 -4.59 -3.88
C ILE A 142 22.47 -4.15 -5.35
N ALA A 143 23.62 -3.94 -5.99
CA ALA A 143 23.73 -3.62 -7.41
C ALA A 143 23.00 -4.66 -8.29
N ASN A 144 23.03 -5.94 -7.90
CA ASN A 144 22.29 -6.99 -8.60
C ASN A 144 20.78 -6.84 -8.43
N GLN A 145 20.33 -6.47 -7.23
CA GLN A 145 18.90 -6.21 -6.96
C GLN A 145 18.40 -4.96 -7.70
N ILE A 146 19.17 -3.87 -7.68
CA ILE A 146 18.86 -2.67 -8.46
C ILE A 146 18.77 -3.02 -9.95
N SER A 147 19.76 -3.75 -10.47
CA SER A 147 19.78 -4.16 -11.88
C SER A 147 18.62 -5.09 -12.24
N TYR A 148 18.24 -5.99 -11.35
CA TYR A 148 17.04 -6.83 -11.49
C TYR A 148 15.78 -5.96 -11.60
N TRP A 149 15.60 -5.00 -10.69
CA TRP A 149 14.44 -4.13 -10.72
C TRP A 149 14.42 -3.19 -11.91
N LYS A 150 15.56 -2.63 -12.34
CA LYS A 150 15.67 -1.87 -13.60
C LYS A 150 15.11 -2.66 -14.79
N LYS A 151 15.40 -3.97 -14.86
CA LYS A 151 14.90 -4.86 -15.92
C LYS A 151 13.43 -5.26 -15.76
N LYS A 152 12.94 -5.33 -14.51
CA LYS A 152 11.58 -5.80 -14.20
C LYS A 152 10.52 -4.69 -14.26
N ILE A 153 10.89 -3.45 -13.91
CA ILE A 153 10.00 -2.28 -13.91
C ILE A 153 9.24 -2.11 -15.22
N PRO A 154 9.90 -2.14 -16.40
CA PRO A 154 9.19 -1.98 -17.67
C PRO A 154 8.04 -2.98 -17.87
N GLY A 155 8.24 -4.23 -17.43
CA GLY A 155 7.25 -5.30 -17.59
C GLY A 155 5.93 -5.00 -16.91
N PHE A 156 5.94 -4.61 -15.63
CA PHE A 156 4.71 -4.34 -14.89
C PHE A 156 4.19 -2.91 -15.09
N MET A 157 5.05 -1.95 -15.43
CA MET A 157 4.62 -0.58 -15.69
C MET A 157 3.79 -0.49 -16.98
N LYS A 158 4.15 -1.24 -18.03
CA LYS A 158 3.33 -1.32 -19.25
C LYS A 158 1.91 -1.80 -18.98
N GLU A 159 1.76 -2.77 -18.07
CA GLU A 159 0.45 -3.28 -17.65
C GLU A 159 -0.32 -2.20 -16.88
N ALA A 160 0.31 -1.56 -15.89
CA ALA A 160 -0.30 -0.50 -15.10
C ALA A 160 -0.74 0.71 -15.95
N ILE A 161 0.07 1.14 -16.92
CA ILE A 161 -0.25 2.25 -17.82
C ILE A 161 -1.42 1.89 -18.74
N LYS A 162 -1.50 0.64 -19.21
CA LYS A 162 -2.60 0.17 -20.05
C LYS A 162 -3.94 0.15 -19.30
N GLU A 163 -3.91 -0.15 -18.00
CA GLU A 163 -5.11 -0.13 -17.16
C GLU A 163 -5.61 1.29 -16.86
N GLU A 164 -4.72 2.29 -16.82
CA GLU A 164 -5.09 3.71 -16.63
C GLU A 164 -5.90 4.29 -17.80
N VAL A 165 -5.70 3.78 -19.01
CA VAL A 165 -6.32 4.28 -20.25
C VAL A 165 -7.70 3.65 -20.52
N LYS A 166 -8.11 2.63 -19.74
CA LYS A 166 -9.42 1.97 -19.86
C LYS A 166 -10.49 2.65 -19.03
#